data_AF-A0A5E4SF28-F1
#
_entry.id   AF-A0A5E4SF28-F1
#
_cell.length_a   1.000
_cell.length_b   1.000
_cell.length_c   1.000
_cell.angle_alpha   90.00
_cell.angle_beta   90.00
_cell.angle_gamma   90.00
#
_symmetry.space_group_name_H-M   'P 1'
#
loop_
_entity.id
_entity.type
_entity.pdbx_description
1 polymer ?
#
loop_
_entity_poly.entity_id
_entity_poly.type
_entity_poly.pdbx_seq_one_letter_code
_entity_poly.pdbx_strand_id
1 'polypeptide(L)'
;MLAGLEIYGPAGELTLGLGSRVGRVLGSVYINGTSGSLQHDALATGEAFASFHLQQLFYDVRSFRRFPRITISGNTLSWYYPEPQGNQVTMAGYITYGVR
;
A
#
# COMPACT_ATOMS: atom_id res chain seq x y z
N MET A 1 24.67 5.18 4.57
CA MET A 1 23.42 5.47 3.84
C MET A 1 23.47 6.94 3.49
N LEU A 2 23.47 7.31 2.21
CA LEU A 2 23.40 8.72 1.82
C LEU A 2 22.03 9.22 2.28
N ALA A 3 22.02 10.19 3.19
CA ALA A 3 20.78 10.89 3.48
C ALA A 3 20.31 11.55 2.18
N GLY A 4 19.02 11.41 1.87
CA GLY A 4 18.45 12.00 0.65
C GLY A 4 18.47 13.53 0.70
N LEU A 5 17.46 14.19 0.14
CA LEU A 5 17.35 15.63 0.34
C LEU A 5 17.04 15.94 1.82
N GLU A 6 17.92 16.73 2.43
CA GLU A 6 17.78 17.27 3.77
C GLU A 6 17.89 18.80 3.72
N ILE A 7 17.05 19.49 4.51
CA ILE A 7 17.08 20.93 4.69
C ILE A 7 17.35 21.19 6.17
N TYR A 8 18.41 21.93 6.42
CA TYR A 8 18.83 22.33 7.76
C TYR A 8 18.49 23.79 8.00
N GLY A 9 18.05 24.09 9.22
CA GLY A 9 17.87 25.46 9.67
C GLY A 9 19.19 26.12 10.08
N PRO A 10 19.14 27.42 10.44
CA PRO A 10 20.33 28.23 10.70
C PRO A 10 21.12 27.81 11.96
N ALA A 11 20.54 27.02 12.86
CA ALA A 11 21.23 26.46 14.02
C ALA A 11 21.70 25.00 13.80
N GLY A 12 21.59 24.47 12.57
CA GLY A 12 22.02 23.12 12.19
C GLY A 12 21.00 22.02 12.48
N GLU A 13 19.78 22.39 12.87
CA GLU A 13 18.67 21.47 13.09
C GLU A 13 18.09 20.93 11.77
N LEU A 14 17.74 19.65 11.72
CA LEU A 14 17.08 19.05 10.56
C LEU A 14 15.61 19.48 10.50
N THR A 15 15.30 20.41 9.61
CA THR A 15 13.94 20.95 9.42
C THR A 15 13.10 20.04 8.51
N LEU A 16 13.74 19.46 7.48
CA LEU A 16 13.11 18.54 6.55
C LEU A 16 14.11 17.45 6.16
N GLY A 17 13.72 16.19 6.28
CA GLY A 17 14.41 15.08 5.62
C GLY A 17 13.40 14.28 4.81
N LEU A 18 13.64 14.10 3.51
CA LEU A 18 12.69 13.34 2.67
C LEU A 18 12.60 11.88 3.10
N GLY A 19 13.69 11.32 3.65
CA GLY A 19 13.74 9.93 4.13
C GLY A 19 12.85 9.61 5.33
N SER A 20 12.18 10.60 5.95
CA SER A 20 11.22 10.35 7.05
C SER A 20 9.79 10.85 6.74
N ARG A 21 9.62 11.61 5.65
CA ARG A 21 8.37 12.34 5.35
C ARG A 21 7.71 11.97 4.03
N VAL A 22 8.45 11.41 3.07
CA VAL A 22 7.90 11.05 1.75
C VAL A 22 8.03 9.55 1.54
N GLY A 23 6.89 8.86 1.56
CA GLY A 23 6.84 7.45 1.19
C GLY A 23 7.25 7.27 -0.28
N ARG A 24 8.13 6.29 -0.53
CA ARG A 24 8.49 5.83 -1.87
C ARG A 24 7.55 4.71 -2.29
N VAL A 25 6.76 4.96 -3.33
CA VAL A 25 5.98 3.91 -4.01
C VAL A 25 6.94 2.97 -4.71
N LEU A 26 6.80 1.67 -4.46
CA LEU A 26 7.60 0.62 -5.07
C LEU A 26 6.88 -0.02 -6.26
N GLY A 27 5.55 -0.06 -6.21
CA GLY A 27 4.76 -0.52 -7.34
C GLY A 27 3.26 -0.58 -7.04
N SER A 28 2.54 -1.16 -7.99
CA SER A 28 1.13 -1.50 -7.83
C SER A 28 0.83 -2.87 -8.42
N VAL A 29 -0.14 -3.57 -7.85
CA VAL A 29 -0.64 -4.85 -8.36
C VAL A 29 -2.15 -4.79 -8.53
N TYR A 30 -2.63 -5.16 -9.72
CA TYR A 30 -4.05 -5.33 -9.98
C TYR A 30 -4.55 -6.63 -9.35
N ILE A 31 -5.67 -6.56 -8.65
CA ILE A 31 -6.32 -7.71 -8.03
C ILE A 31 -7.81 -7.73 -8.39
N ASN A 32 -8.37 -8.93 -8.53
CA ASN A 32 -9.78 -9.12 -8.83
C ASN A 32 -10.31 -10.39 -8.15
N GLY A 33 -10.65 -10.27 -6.86
CA GLY A 33 -11.35 -11.31 -6.11
C GLY A 33 -10.57 -12.57 -5.77
N THR A 34 -9.32 -12.67 -6.21
CA THR A 34 -8.43 -13.81 -5.93
C THR A 34 -7.39 -13.42 -4.89
N SER A 35 -7.19 -14.27 -3.87
CA SER A 35 -6.13 -14.11 -2.87
C SER A 35 -4.76 -14.33 -3.51
N GLY A 36 -3.74 -13.66 -2.99
CA GLY A 36 -2.40 -13.77 -3.55
C GLY A 36 -1.35 -13.07 -2.69
N SER A 37 -0.11 -13.18 -3.17
CA SER A 37 1.04 -12.54 -2.56
C SER A 37 2.06 -12.14 -3.60
N LEU A 38 2.89 -11.18 -3.24
CA LEU A 38 4.01 -10.66 -4.02
C LEU A 38 5.21 -10.48 -3.08
N GLN A 39 6.38 -10.94 -3.51
CA GLN A 39 7.64 -10.55 -2.89
C GLN A 39 8.22 -9.32 -3.60
N HIS A 40 8.76 -8.39 -2.81
CA HIS A 40 9.51 -7.25 -3.30
C HIS A 40 10.61 -6.87 -2.31
N ASP A 41 11.88 -7.06 -2.68
CA ASP A 41 13.03 -6.88 -1.78
C ASP A 41 13.11 -5.48 -1.16
N ALA A 42 12.75 -4.44 -1.91
CA ALA A 42 12.77 -3.07 -1.40
C ALA A 42 11.76 -2.78 -0.28
N LEU A 43 10.81 -3.68 0.03
CA LEU A 43 9.91 -3.52 1.19
C LEU A 43 10.67 -3.59 2.52
N ALA A 44 11.85 -4.21 2.58
CA ALA A 44 12.70 -4.21 3.78
C ALA A 44 13.56 -2.94 3.93
N THR A 45 13.44 -1.96 3.04
CA THR A 45 14.29 -0.75 3.05
C THR A 45 13.68 0.44 3.80
N GLY A 46 12.56 0.24 4.49
CA GLY A 46 11.88 1.26 5.30
C GLY A 46 10.62 0.70 5.96
N GLU A 47 9.76 1.57 6.48
CA GLU A 47 8.46 1.21 7.03
C GLU A 47 7.48 0.92 5.89
N ALA A 48 7.17 -0.36 5.67
CA ALA A 48 6.33 -0.76 4.55
C ALA A 48 4.88 -0.28 4.70
N PHE A 49 4.27 0.14 3.59
CA PHE A 49 2.86 0.49 3.51
C PHE A 49 2.19 -0.14 2.28
N ALA A 50 0.88 -0.29 2.35
CA ALA A 50 0.03 -0.63 1.21
C ALA A 50 -1.34 0.04 1.31
N SER A 51 -1.91 0.41 0.17
CA SER A 51 -3.25 1.02 0.06
C SER A 51 -4.00 0.40 -1.10
N PHE A 52 -5.26 0.02 -0.89
CA PHE A 52 -6.13 -0.48 -1.94
C PHE A 52 -6.96 0.65 -2.54
N HIS A 53 -6.86 0.82 -3.86
CA HIS A 53 -7.67 1.77 -4.63
C HIS A 53 -8.59 1.01 -5.59
N LEU A 54 -9.85 1.43 -5.63
CA LEU A 54 -10.85 0.84 -6.51
C LEU A 54 -10.51 1.07 -7.98
N GLN A 55 -10.75 0.08 -8.84
CA GLN A 55 -10.61 0.23 -10.30
C GLN A 55 -11.55 1.33 -10.83
N GLN A 56 -12.70 1.53 -10.18
CA GLN A 56 -13.70 2.51 -10.56
C GLN A 56 -14.12 3.33 -9.33
N LEU A 57 -14.12 4.65 -9.45
CA LEU A 57 -14.50 5.57 -8.38
C LEU A 57 -15.98 5.47 -8.00
N PHE A 58 -16.85 5.27 -8.98
CA PHE A 58 -18.30 5.23 -8.79
C PHE A 58 -18.81 3.80 -8.93
N TYR A 59 -19.09 3.23 -7.79
CA TYR A 59 -19.55 1.87 -7.62
C TYR A 59 -20.87 1.98 -6.82
N ASP A 60 -21.98 1.41 -7.30
CA ASP A 60 -23.29 1.53 -6.63
C ASP A 60 -23.18 1.11 -5.16
N VAL A 61 -23.29 2.05 -4.22
CA VAL A 61 -23.09 1.82 -2.77
C VAL A 61 -24.06 0.81 -2.17
N ARG A 62 -25.13 0.44 -2.90
CA ARG A 62 -26.09 -0.61 -2.52
C ARG A 62 -25.56 -2.01 -2.79
N SER A 63 -24.51 -2.14 -3.61
CA SER A 63 -23.86 -3.43 -3.85
C SER A 63 -23.08 -3.82 -2.59
N PHE A 64 -23.60 -4.80 -1.85
CA PHE A 64 -22.88 -5.52 -0.82
C PHE A 64 -21.51 -5.95 -1.38
N ARG A 65 -20.43 -5.32 -0.92
CA ARG A 65 -19.07 -5.50 -1.45
C ARG A 65 -18.11 -5.88 -0.36
N ARG A 66 -17.12 -6.69 -0.74
CA ARG A 66 -16.00 -7.04 0.12
C ARG A 66 -14.67 -6.56 -0.49
N PHE A 67 -13.85 -5.99 0.38
CA PHE A 67 -12.54 -5.43 0.07
C PHE A 67 -11.44 -6.41 0.47
N PRO A 68 -10.27 -6.36 -0.18
CA PRO A 68 -9.14 -7.18 0.25
C PRO A 68 -8.68 -6.77 1.66
N ARG A 69 -8.27 -7.76 2.45
CA ARG A 69 -7.45 -7.55 3.64
C ARG A 69 -6.00 -7.69 3.22
N ILE A 70 -5.20 -6.68 3.52
CA ILE A 70 -3.81 -6.57 3.08
C ILE A 70 -2.90 -6.69 4.29
N THR A 71 -1.84 -7.45 4.16
CA THR A 71 -0.80 -7.65 5.18
C THR A 71 0.57 -7.56 4.53
N ILE A 72 1.55 -7.07 5.29
CA ILE A 72 2.95 -7.08 4.88
C ILE A 72 3.74 -7.78 5.99
N SER A 73 4.56 -8.76 5.60
CA SER A 73 5.47 -9.45 6.51
C SER A 73 6.85 -9.55 5.85
N GLY A 74 7.83 -8.86 6.41
CA GLY A 74 9.14 -8.68 5.79
C GLY A 74 9.00 -8.11 4.37
N ASN A 75 9.50 -8.86 3.40
CA ASN A 75 9.50 -8.48 1.99
C ASN A 75 8.27 -8.97 1.22
N THR A 76 7.25 -9.49 1.91
CA THR A 76 6.07 -10.11 1.28
C THR A 76 4.81 -9.29 1.55
N LEU A 77 4.19 -8.82 0.48
CA LEU A 77 2.84 -8.25 0.46
C LEU A 77 1.84 -9.38 0.18
N SER A 78 0.85 -9.57 1.03
CA SER A 78 -0.19 -10.59 0.87
C SER A 78 -1.58 -9.98 1.00
N TRP A 79 -2.52 -10.48 0.20
CA TRP A 79 -3.91 -10.09 0.26
C TRP A 79 -4.85 -11.29 0.18
N TYR A 80 -6.01 -11.15 0.82
CA TYR A 80 -7.10 -12.10 0.66
C TYR A 80 -8.44 -11.37 0.74
N TYR A 81 -9.46 -11.96 0.11
CA TYR A 81 -10.84 -11.49 0.27
C TYR A 81 -11.52 -12.33 1.36
N PRO A 82 -12.15 -11.71 2.37
CA PRO A 82 -12.92 -12.45 3.38
C PRO A 82 -14.06 -13.25 2.75
N GLU A 83 -14.52 -14.29 3.44
CA GLU A 83 -15.73 -15.02 3.04
C GLU A 83 -16.93 -14.07 2.85
N PRO A 84 -17.79 -14.33 1.86
CA PRO A 84 -18.87 -13.40 1.53
C PRO A 84 -19.95 -13.48 2.60
N GLN A 85 -20.44 -12.32 3.06
CA GLN A 85 -21.66 -12.26 3.85
C GLN A 85 -22.86 -12.12 2.89
N GLY A 86 -23.65 -13.18 2.73
CA GLY A 86 -24.74 -13.22 1.77
C GLY A 86 -24.23 -13.09 0.32
N ASN A 87 -24.81 -12.18 -0.45
CA ASN A 87 -24.51 -12.01 -1.89
C ASN A 87 -23.36 -11.01 -2.14
N GLN A 88 -22.40 -10.89 -1.23
CA GLN A 88 -21.27 -9.96 -1.39
C GLN A 88 -20.38 -10.32 -2.57
N VAL A 89 -20.04 -9.32 -3.38
CA VAL A 89 -19.09 -9.46 -4.50
C VAL A 89 -17.75 -8.83 -4.17
N THR A 90 -16.67 -9.41 -4.72
CA THR A 90 -15.30 -8.91 -4.56
C THR A 90 -15.09 -7.62 -5.33
N MET A 91 -14.35 -6.68 -4.73
CA MET A 91 -13.91 -5.47 -5.41
C MET A 91 -12.58 -5.63 -6.12
N ALA A 92 -12.59 -5.38 -7.43
CA ALA A 92 -11.39 -5.26 -8.22
C ALA A 92 -10.73 -3.89 -8.04
N GLY A 93 -9.41 -3.84 -8.13
CA GLY A 93 -8.66 -2.61 -7.94
C GLY A 93 -7.17 -2.84 -7.93
N TYR A 94 -6.45 -1.82 -7.47
CA TYR A 94 -4.99 -1.82 -7.38
C TYR A 94 -4.56 -1.72 -5.93
N ILE A 95 -3.64 -2.58 -5.51
CA ILE A 95 -2.88 -2.37 -4.29
C ILE A 95 -1.63 -1.58 -4.68
N THR A 96 -1.51 -0.34 -4.23
CA THR A 96 -0.27 0.44 -4.29
C THR A 96 0.53 0.18 -3.04
N TYR A 97 1.81 -0.18 -3.17
CA TYR A 97 2.67 -0.51 -2.03
C TYR A 97 4.00 0.24 -2.11
N GLY A 98 4.62 0.43 -0.94
CA GLY A 98 5.84 1.20 -0.83
C GLY A 98 6.48 1.13 0.54
N VAL A 99 7.46 2.00 0.76
CA VAL A 99 8.14 2.18 2.05
C VAL A 99 8.16 3.65 2.43
N ARG A 100 8.13 3.93 3.74
CA ARG A 100 8.36 5.25 4.33
C ARG A 100 9.66 5.28 5.10
#